data_AF-A0A4S2JNJ4-F1
#
_entry.id   AF-A0A4S2JNJ4-F1
#
_cell.length_a   1.000
_cell.length_b   1.000
_cell.length_c   1.000
_cell.angle_alpha   90.00
_cell.angle_beta   90.00
_cell.angle_gamma   90.00
#
_symmetry.space_group_name_H-M   'P 1'
#
loop_
_entity.id
_entity.type
_entity.pdbx_description
1 polymer ?
#
loop_
_entity_poly.entity_id
_entity_poly.type
_entity_poly.pdbx_seq_one_letter_code
_entity_poly.pdbx_strand_id
1 'polypeptide(L)'
;MMSSILALLGLFLATVGAELTSRIVRTKYGELSGVIVTLDRYLEGVEVFRGVPYASPPTGSLRFMPPVTGALWQGVKVADKFGPVCPQKLPEISDKMPKGRAEYLKRLLPYLKNQSEDCLYLNIYAPVQGNF
;
A
#
# COMPACT_ATOMS: atom_id res chain seq x y z
N MET A 1 35.23 -32.98 37.97
CA MET A 1 33.86 -32.50 38.28
C MET A 1 33.65 -31.25 37.44
N MET A 2 33.15 -31.39 36.20
CA MET A 2 31.77 -31.08 35.79
C MET A 2 31.43 -29.62 36.12
N SER A 3 31.13 -28.70 35.19
CA SER A 3 30.45 -28.84 33.91
C SER A 3 30.77 -27.69 32.96
N SER A 4 30.88 -28.03 31.68
CA SER A 4 30.66 -27.18 30.52
C SER A 4 29.22 -26.67 30.47
N ILE A 5 28.99 -25.41 30.11
CA ILE A 5 27.72 -24.96 29.51
C ILE A 5 28.05 -24.05 28.33
N LEU A 6 27.97 -24.62 27.12
CA LEU A 6 27.81 -23.85 25.89
C LEU A 6 26.39 -23.26 25.88
N ALA A 7 26.27 -21.94 25.80
CA ALA A 7 25.01 -21.29 25.45
C ALA A 7 24.93 -21.16 23.92
N LEU A 8 24.30 -22.13 23.28
CA LEU A 8 23.68 -21.99 21.96
C LEU A 8 22.25 -21.43 22.15
N LEU A 9 21.70 -20.83 21.08
CA LEU A 9 20.30 -20.41 20.83
C LEU A 9 20.07 -18.90 20.95
N GLY A 10 19.65 -18.17 19.90
CA GLY A 10 19.22 -18.59 18.58
C GLY A 10 19.17 -17.41 17.60
N LEU A 11 19.45 -17.72 16.33
CA LEU A 11 19.27 -16.81 15.22
C LEU A 11 17.76 -16.68 14.97
N PHE A 12 17.14 -15.56 15.36
CA PHE A 12 15.80 -15.22 14.89
C PHE A 12 15.90 -14.89 13.40
N LEU A 13 15.74 -15.89 12.54
CA LEU A 13 15.37 -15.66 11.15
C LEU A 13 13.94 -15.14 11.16
N ALA A 14 13.80 -13.81 11.18
CA ALA A 14 12.54 -13.19 10.80
C ALA A 14 12.27 -13.62 9.36
N THR A 15 11.32 -14.54 9.18
CA THR A 15 10.74 -14.85 7.88
C THR A 15 9.99 -13.60 7.43
N VAL A 16 10.67 -12.67 6.77
CA VAL A 16 10.00 -11.66 5.96
C VAL A 16 9.35 -12.45 4.84
N GLY A 17 8.03 -12.61 4.89
CA GLY A 17 7.28 -13.22 3.80
C GLY A 17 7.59 -12.44 2.53
N ALA A 18 8.28 -13.07 1.58
CA ALA A 18 8.58 -12.44 0.31
C ALA A 18 7.24 -12.29 -0.45
N GLU A 19 6.74 -11.06 -0.58
CA GLU A 19 5.64 -10.79 -1.50
C GLU A 19 6.15 -11.06 -2.92
N LEU A 20 5.53 -12.02 -3.61
CA LEU A 20 5.86 -12.35 -4.99
C LEU A 20 5.62 -11.11 -5.87
N THR A 21 6.62 -10.71 -6.63
CA THR A 21 6.49 -9.59 -7.58
C THR A 21 5.50 -9.96 -8.69
N SER A 22 4.57 -9.05 -9.01
CA SER A 22 3.66 -9.22 -10.15
C SER A 22 4.42 -8.96 -11.47
N ARG A 23 3.85 -9.43 -12.58
CA ARG A 23 4.33 -9.13 -13.92
C ARG A 23 4.46 -7.62 -14.16
N ILE A 24 5.34 -7.25 -15.09
CA ILE A 24 5.41 -5.86 -15.54
C ILE A 24 4.20 -5.58 -16.43
N VAL A 25 3.43 -4.56 -16.06
CA VAL A 25 2.27 -4.07 -16.82
C VAL A 25 2.60 -2.74 -17.46
N ARG A 26 2.44 -2.67 -18.79
CA ARG A 26 2.64 -1.43 -19.54
C ARG A 26 1.36 -0.60 -19.52
N THR A 27 1.47 0.65 -19.08
CA THR A 27 0.39 1.64 -19.15
C THR A 27 0.68 2.70 -20.21
N LYS A 28 -0.26 3.62 -20.44
CA LYS A 28 0.00 4.80 -21.28
C LYS A 28 1.08 5.76 -20.71
N TYR A 29 1.40 5.65 -19.42
CA TYR A 29 2.31 6.58 -18.73
C TYR A 29 3.69 5.99 -18.43
N GLY A 30 3.82 4.67 -18.49
CA GLY A 30 5.05 3.95 -18.18
C GLY A 30 4.75 2.54 -17.68
N GLU A 31 5.80 1.84 -17.27
CA GLU A 31 5.73 0.46 -16.80
C GLU A 31 5.52 0.39 -15.29
N LEU A 32 4.70 -0.57 -14.84
CA LEU A 32 4.38 -0.81 -13.43
C LEU A 32 4.72 -2.25 -13.04
N SER A 33 5.17 -2.44 -11.81
CA SER A 33 5.26 -3.76 -11.18
C SER A 33 4.58 -3.71 -9.82
N GLY A 34 3.65 -4.63 -9.59
CA GLY A 34 2.92 -4.77 -8.32
C GLY A 34 3.41 -5.95 -7.50
N VAL A 35 2.52 -6.49 -6.68
CA VAL A 35 2.75 -7.72 -5.91
C VAL A 35 1.60 -8.70 -6.09
N ILE A 36 1.84 -9.99 -5.85
CA ILE A 36 0.79 -11.01 -5.77
C ILE A 36 0.48 -11.26 -4.31
N VAL A 37 -0.78 -11.06 -3.94
CA VAL A 37 -1.29 -11.30 -2.59
C VAL A 37 -2.22 -12.52 -2.60
N THR A 38 -1.96 -13.48 -1.71
CA THR A 38 -2.82 -14.64 -1.49
C THR A 38 -3.53 -14.48 -0.14
N LEU A 39 -4.87 -14.49 -0.17
CA LEU A 39 -5.69 -14.23 1.03
C LEU A 39 -5.97 -15.50 1.84
N ASP A 40 -6.20 -16.62 1.16
CA ASP A 40 -6.47 -17.94 1.73
C ASP A 40 -5.95 -19.00 0.76
N ARG A 41 -5.66 -20.21 1.26
CA ARG A 41 -5.22 -21.37 0.45
C ARG A 41 -6.23 -21.79 -0.62
N TYR A 42 -7.49 -21.36 -0.47
CA TYR A 42 -8.59 -21.70 -1.36
C TYR A 42 -8.91 -20.61 -2.39
N LEU A 43 -8.33 -19.43 -2.24
CA LEU A 43 -8.56 -18.30 -3.14
C LEU A 43 -7.36 -18.13 -4.06
N GLU A 44 -7.63 -17.81 -5.32
CA GLU A 44 -6.59 -17.45 -6.26
C GLU A 44 -5.87 -16.17 -5.82
N GLY A 45 -4.61 -16.05 -6.22
CA GLY A 45 -3.82 -14.85 -5.98
C GLY A 45 -4.42 -13.65 -6.69
N VAL A 46 -4.22 -12.48 -6.09
CA VAL A 46 -4.60 -11.18 -6.66
C VAL A 46 -3.32 -10.42 -6.97
N GLU A 47 -3.16 -9.96 -8.21
CA GLU A 47 -2.18 -8.94 -8.55
C GLU A 47 -2.66 -7.59 -8.01
N VAL A 48 -1.83 -6.99 -7.17
CA VAL A 48 -2.11 -5.75 -6.46
C VAL A 48 -1.09 -4.69 -6.87
N PHE A 49 -1.60 -3.57 -7.38
CA PHE A 49 -0.81 -2.37 -7.71
C PHE A 49 -1.29 -1.23 -6.82
N ARG A 50 -0.48 -0.82 -5.85
CA ARG A 50 -0.76 0.24 -4.88
C ARG A 50 0.00 1.51 -5.25
N GLY A 51 -0.61 2.67 -5.01
CA GLY A 51 0.06 3.96 -5.19
C GLY A 51 0.37 4.29 -6.66
N VAL A 52 -0.51 3.91 -7.59
CA VAL A 52 -0.35 4.23 -9.01
C VAL A 52 -0.80 5.67 -9.27
N PRO A 53 0.07 6.58 -9.74
CA PRO A 53 -0.32 7.96 -10.02
C PRO A 53 -1.23 8.00 -11.24
N TYR A 54 -2.35 8.73 -11.15
CA TYR A 54 -3.29 8.89 -12.27
C TYR A 54 -3.39 10.33 -12.79
N ALA A 55 -2.87 11.30 -12.04
CA ALA A 55 -2.82 12.72 -12.37
C ALA A 55 -1.54 13.35 -11.79
N SER A 56 -1.20 14.56 -12.25
CA SER A 56 -0.12 15.34 -11.64
C SER A 56 -0.53 15.84 -10.24
N PRO A 57 0.42 16.06 -9.32
CA PRO A 57 0.13 16.58 -7.98
C PRO A 57 -0.63 17.90 -8.04
N PRO A 58 -1.78 18.05 -7.34
CA PRO A 58 -2.60 19.26 -7.37
C PRO A 58 -2.07 20.33 -6.41
N THR A 59 -0.75 20.56 -6.42
CA THR A 59 -0.05 21.47 -5.53
C THR A 59 0.34 22.78 -6.23
N GLY A 60 0.68 23.81 -5.46
CA GLY A 60 1.14 25.09 -6.00
C GLY A 60 0.11 25.72 -6.95
N SER A 61 0.53 26.01 -8.19
CA SER A 61 -0.34 26.61 -9.22
C SER A 61 -1.44 25.67 -9.73
N LEU A 62 -1.37 24.37 -9.45
CA LEU A 62 -2.41 23.39 -9.81
C LEU A 62 -3.46 23.23 -8.72
N ARG A 63 -3.29 23.87 -7.55
CA ARG A 63 -4.28 23.82 -6.49
C ARG A 63 -5.57 24.52 -6.96
N PHE A 64 -6.71 23.87 -6.74
CA PHE A 64 -8.04 24.31 -7.20
C PHE A 64 -8.24 24.35 -8.72
N MET A 65 -7.30 23.81 -9.49
CA MET A 65 -7.47 23.56 -10.92
C MET A 65 -8.02 22.14 -11.15
N PRO A 66 -8.67 21.88 -12.30
CA PRO A 66 -8.99 20.51 -12.71
C PRO A 66 -7.73 19.63 -12.72
N PRO A 67 -7.84 18.33 -12.37
CA PRO A 67 -6.71 17.41 -12.44
C PRO A 67 -6.13 17.37 -13.84
N VAL A 68 -4.80 17.49 -13.94
CA VAL A 68 -4.08 17.39 -15.21
C VAL A 68 -3.40 16.03 -15.31
N THR A 69 -3.20 15.58 -16.55
CA THR A 69 -2.54 14.31 -16.82
C THR A 69 -1.14 14.26 -16.20
N GLY A 70 -0.78 13.11 -15.62
CA GLY A 70 0.53 12.89 -15.01
C GLY A 70 1.67 12.84 -16.04
N ALA A 71 2.89 13.13 -15.60
CA ALA A 71 4.08 12.97 -16.42
C ALA A 71 4.35 11.50 -16.75
N LEU A 72 4.93 11.25 -17.94
CA LEU A 72 5.48 9.95 -18.28
C LEU A 72 6.70 9.66 -17.38
N TRP A 73 6.88 8.42 -16.96
CA TRP A 73 8.09 7.99 -16.26
C TRP A 73 8.89 6.99 -17.08
N GLN A 74 10.20 6.96 -16.83
CA GLN A 74 11.11 5.97 -17.43
C GLN A 74 11.36 4.82 -16.46
N GLY A 75 11.59 3.63 -17.00
CA GLY A 75 11.78 2.41 -16.23
C GLY A 75 10.51 1.88 -15.59
N VAL A 76 10.68 0.88 -14.72
CA VAL A 76 9.58 0.22 -14.02
C VAL A 76 9.32 0.91 -12.69
N LYS A 77 8.10 1.43 -12.50
CA LYS A 77 7.66 1.95 -11.21
C LYS A 77 7.10 0.81 -10.35
N VAL A 78 7.71 0.62 -9.18
CA VAL A 78 7.23 -0.33 -8.17
C VAL A 78 5.98 0.26 -7.48
N ALA A 79 4.87 -0.46 -7.57
CA ALA A 79 3.55 -0.12 -7.07
C ALA A 79 3.14 -1.13 -5.98
N ASP A 80 3.98 -1.30 -4.96
CA ASP A 80 3.80 -2.24 -3.85
C ASP A 80 3.30 -1.55 -2.57
N LYS A 81 3.24 -0.21 -2.54
CA LYS A 81 2.89 0.58 -1.37
C LYS A 81 1.83 1.62 -1.69
N PHE A 82 0.97 1.90 -0.70
CA PHE A 82 0.00 2.98 -0.83
C PHE A 82 0.71 4.34 -0.94
N GLY A 83 0.20 5.20 -1.82
CA GLY A 83 0.51 6.63 -1.79
C GLY A 83 -0.08 7.30 -0.53
N PRO A 84 0.31 8.55 -0.24
CA PRO A 84 -0.32 9.31 0.83
C PRO A 84 -1.80 9.56 0.53
N VAL A 85 -2.63 9.60 1.58
CA VAL A 85 -4.04 9.99 1.44
C VAL A 85 -4.16 11.51 1.32
N CYS A 86 -5.29 11.99 0.79
CA CYS A 86 -5.52 13.43 0.70
C CYS A 86 -5.68 14.07 2.10
N PRO A 87 -5.34 15.37 2.23
CA PRO A 87 -5.40 16.05 3.52
C PRO A 87 -6.83 16.07 4.06
N GLN A 88 -6.98 15.64 5.31
CA GLN A 88 -8.26 15.57 5.99
C GLN A 88 -8.07 15.71 7.50
N LYS A 89 -9.03 16.36 8.18
CA LYS A 89 -9.03 16.40 9.64
C LYS A 89 -9.23 14.97 10.16
N LEU A 90 -8.24 14.47 10.91
CA LEU A 90 -8.36 13.16 11.54
C LEU A 90 -9.48 13.17 12.61
N PRO A 91 -10.25 12.08 12.71
CA PRO A 91 -11.30 11.96 13.71
C PRO A 91 -10.69 11.90 15.11
N GLU A 92 -11.20 12.74 16.02
CA GLU A 92 -10.88 12.68 17.45
C GLU A 92 -11.64 11.53 18.10
N ILE A 93 -10.93 10.62 18.75
CA ILE A 93 -11.54 9.50 19.47
C ILE A 93 -11.79 9.95 20.91
N SER A 94 -13.04 9.87 21.34
CA SER A 94 -13.47 10.24 22.69
C SER A 94 -14.07 9.04 23.40
N ASP A 95 -13.90 8.96 24.72
CA ASP A 95 -14.49 7.92 25.57
C ASP A 95 -16.02 8.00 25.65
N LYS A 96 -16.61 9.12 25.24
CA LYS A 96 -18.08 9.30 25.13
C LYS A 96 -18.68 8.64 23.88
N MET A 97 -17.85 8.07 23.01
CA MET A 97 -18.25 7.48 21.74
C MET A 97 -18.74 6.03 21.91
N PRO A 98 -19.71 5.55 21.11
CA PRO A 98 -20.05 4.13 21.08
C PRO A 98 -18.83 3.27 20.77
N LYS A 99 -18.64 2.17 21.51
CA LYS A 99 -17.45 1.30 21.43
C LYS A 99 -17.11 0.88 20.00
N GLY A 100 -18.11 0.39 19.23
CA GLY A 100 -17.89 -0.04 17.85
C GLY A 100 -17.40 1.07 16.93
N ARG A 101 -17.85 2.32 17.14
CA ARG A 101 -17.34 3.47 16.39
C ARG A 101 -15.90 3.79 16.79
N ALA A 102 -15.59 3.78 18.09
CA ALA A 102 -14.24 4.02 18.57
C ALA A 102 -13.25 2.97 18.01
N GLU A 103 -13.61 1.70 18.04
CA GLU A 103 -12.81 0.59 17.48
C GLU A 103 -12.60 0.72 15.97
N TYR A 104 -13.66 1.04 15.22
CA TYR A 104 -13.57 1.29 13.79
C TYR A 104 -12.58 2.42 13.46
N LEU A 105 -12.66 3.55 14.17
CA LEU A 105 -11.75 4.67 13.98
C LEU A 105 -10.32 4.33 14.38
N LYS A 106 -10.11 3.60 15.49
CA LYS A 106 -8.78 3.11 15.88
C LYS A 106 -8.13 2.27 14.79
N ARG A 107 -8.89 1.41 14.11
CA ARG A 107 -8.40 0.59 12.99
C ARG A 107 -8.07 1.41 11.75
N LEU A 108 -8.82 2.48 11.47
CA LEU A 108 -8.60 3.33 10.31
C LEU A 108 -7.43 4.30 10.47
N LEU A 109 -7.22 4.85 11.67
CA LEU A 109 -6.26 5.92 11.91
C LEU A 109 -4.85 5.67 11.33
N PRO A 110 -4.24 4.48 11.44
CA PRO A 110 -2.93 4.21 10.84
C PRO A 110 -2.89 4.47 9.33
N TYR A 111 -3.96 4.17 8.60
CA TYR A 111 -4.07 4.38 7.15
C TYR A 111 -4.26 5.85 6.75
N LEU A 112 -4.69 6.69 7.69
CA LEU A 112 -5.00 8.11 7.45
C LEU A 112 -3.87 9.06 7.87
N LYS A 113 -2.82 8.55 8.53
CA LYS A 113 -1.72 9.38 9.08
C LYS A 113 -0.81 9.98 8.01
N ASN A 114 -0.52 9.23 6.95
CA ASN A 114 0.35 9.70 5.87
C ASN A 114 -0.46 10.55 4.89
N GLN A 115 -0.50 11.86 5.11
CA GLN A 115 -1.26 12.81 4.28
C GLN A 115 -0.34 13.70 3.46
N SER A 116 -0.76 14.04 2.25
CA SER A 116 -0.10 15.00 1.36
C SER A 116 -1.11 15.61 0.40
N GLU A 117 -0.92 16.87 -0.04
CA GLU A 117 -1.70 17.41 -1.17
C GLU A 117 -1.35 16.68 -2.49
N ASP A 118 -0.16 16.11 -2.61
CA ASP A 118 0.16 15.12 -3.65
C ASP A 118 -0.45 13.76 -3.26
N CYS A 119 -1.74 13.56 -3.55
CA CYS A 119 -2.51 12.37 -3.16
C CYS A 119 -3.28 11.71 -4.32
N LEU A 120 -3.06 12.11 -5.57
CA LEU A 120 -3.83 11.60 -6.72
C LEU A 120 -3.29 10.25 -7.22
N TYR A 121 -3.42 9.25 -6.34
CA TYR A 121 -3.04 7.86 -6.56
C TYR A 121 -4.27 6.96 -6.52
N LEU A 122 -4.22 5.86 -7.27
CA LEU A 122 -5.21 4.79 -7.23
C LEU A 122 -4.55 3.44 -6.91
N ASN A 123 -5.38 2.47 -6.56
CA ASN A 123 -4.96 1.10 -6.30
C ASN A 123 -5.76 0.14 -7.19
N ILE A 124 -5.10 -0.85 -7.79
CA ILE A 124 -5.68 -1.82 -8.72
C ILE A 124 -5.53 -3.21 -8.11
N TYR A 125 -6.61 -3.99 -8.14
CA TYR A 125 -6.68 -5.36 -7.68
C TYR A 125 -7.25 -6.21 -8.81
N ALA A 126 -6.46 -7.11 -9.37
CA ALA A 126 -6.85 -7.96 -10.50
C ALA A 126 -6.55 -9.43 -10.15
N PRO A 127 -7.46 -10.38 -10.44
CA PRO A 127 -7.15 -11.81 -10.31
C PRO A 127 -5.93 -12.20 -11.16
N VAL A 128 -5.07 -13.08 -10.65
CA VAL A 128 -3.90 -13.58 -11.40
C VAL A 128 -4.33 -14.42 -12.62
N GLN A 129 -5.46 -15.11 -12.54
CA GLN A 129 -6.08 -15.78 -13.68
C GLN A 129 -7.40 -15.10 -14.06
N GLY A 130 -7.44 -14.54 -15.26
CA GLY A 130 -8.68 -14.12 -15.91
C GLY A 130 -8.97 -15.07 -17.06
N ASN A 131 -9.80 -16.09 -16.83
CA ASN A 131 -10.48 -16.75 -17.95
C ASN A 131 -11.58 -15.80 -18.41
N PHE A 132 -11.27 -14.93 -19.37
CA PHE A 132 -12.23 -14.09 -20.08
C PHE A 132 -12.41 -14.61 -21.51
#